data_AF-A0A944S3I0-F1
#
_entry.id   AF-A0A944S3I0-F1
#
_cell.length_a   1.000
_cell.length_b   1.000
_cell.length_c   1.000
_cell.angle_alpha   90.00
_cell.angle_beta   90.00
_cell.angle_gamma   90.00
#
_symmetry.space_group_name_H-M   'P 1'
#
loop_
_entity.id
_entity.type
_entity.pdbx_description
1 polymer ?
#
loop_
_entity_poly.entity_id
_entity_poly.type
_entity_poly.pdbx_seq_one_letter_code
_entity_poly.pdbx_strand_id
1 'polypeptide(L)'
;MWLGLSAVATALAFALVKFFTTMHMRRLRERQMRLTSDIKRERSRFRALEGKLQVETARRGSVEQKLGTTRRFKDELFSRLRVELPEGMQAELRHCIDRHPIPEPAGVRVAHQLGLAEKINEALGLLSILVIETPNDSADDVLEGIGNALNVAELRFSGPTTEDEEARFLTTAFDRPDEAIAFIRNVLGVFDEANLTGVRAILLAGLNVTEFDQESVNKLFARSLHGARAVLDSAPEEGLLVEGKAYDQATDRDGLQLHSHGENLWHLQWSELNRPEEATTEAAASDTVTDAEAGPGADPDDAESPEVESK
;
A
#
# COMPACT_ATOMS: atom_id res chain seq x y z
N MET A 1 8.77 -5.01 96.63
CA MET A 1 9.80 -4.22 95.91
C MET A 1 9.82 -4.46 94.39
N TRP A 2 9.39 -5.61 93.87
CA TRP A 2 9.40 -5.92 92.44
C TRP A 2 8.39 -5.13 91.58
N LEU A 3 7.21 -4.79 92.13
CA LEU A 3 6.16 -4.04 91.41
C LEU A 3 6.50 -2.57 91.14
N GLY A 4 7.31 -1.93 91.98
CA GLY A 4 7.74 -0.54 91.76
C GLY A 4 8.80 -0.43 90.67
N LEU A 5 9.68 -1.43 90.57
CA LEU A 5 10.75 -1.45 89.58
C LEU A 5 10.22 -1.76 88.17
N SER A 6 9.19 -2.62 88.05
CA SER A 6 8.51 -2.85 86.78
C SER A 6 7.75 -1.62 86.28
N ALA A 7 7.11 -0.85 87.17
CA ALA A 7 6.41 0.39 86.80
C ALA A 7 7.38 1.48 86.29
N VAL A 8 8.57 1.61 86.90
CA VAL A 8 9.60 2.55 86.43
C VAL A 8 10.19 2.08 85.09
N ALA A 9 10.42 0.78 84.93
CA ALA A 9 10.93 0.21 83.67
C ALA A 9 9.94 0.42 82.51
N THR A 10 8.64 0.21 82.72
CA THR A 10 7.62 0.45 81.69
C THR A 10 7.47 1.94 81.36
N ALA A 11 7.53 2.82 82.35
CA ALA A 11 7.51 4.27 82.12
C ALA A 11 8.73 4.73 81.31
N LEU A 12 9.92 4.19 81.60
CA LEU A 12 11.16 4.51 80.89
C LEU A 12 11.15 3.97 79.46
N ALA A 13 10.64 2.75 79.25
CA ALA A 13 10.42 2.19 77.91
C ALA A 13 9.43 3.05 77.10
N PHE A 14 8.32 3.47 77.71
CA PHE A 14 7.35 4.36 77.06
C PHE A 14 7.96 5.73 76.71
N ALA A 15 8.74 6.32 77.60
CA ALA A 15 9.45 7.57 77.35
C ALA A 15 10.46 7.44 76.20
N LEU A 16 11.19 6.33 76.12
CA LEU A 16 12.11 6.04 75.02
C LEU A 16 11.37 5.90 73.70
N VAL A 17 10.28 5.13 73.64
CA VAL A 17 9.47 4.99 72.43
C VAL A 17 8.92 6.35 71.98
N LYS A 18 8.43 7.17 72.91
CA LYS A 18 7.96 8.53 72.60
C LYS A 18 9.09 9.44 72.10
N PHE A 19 10.30 9.31 72.65
CA PHE A 19 11.47 10.08 72.20
C PHE A 19 11.93 9.66 70.79
N PHE A 20 12.02 8.35 70.52
CA PHE A 20 12.41 7.86 69.20
C PHE A 20 11.38 8.21 68.14
N THR A 21 10.08 8.07 68.44
CA THR A 21 9.01 8.44 67.49
C THR A 21 9.00 9.93 67.17
N THR A 22 9.16 10.81 68.17
CA THR A 22 9.25 12.27 67.94
C THR A 22 10.50 12.65 67.14
N MET A 23 11.65 12.03 67.41
CA MET A 23 12.87 12.28 66.65
C MET A 23 12.79 11.75 65.20
N HIS A 24 12.20 10.57 64.98
CA HIS A 24 11.92 10.04 63.64
C HIS A 24 10.95 10.92 62.86
N MET A 25 9.85 11.37 63.48
CA MET A 25 8.90 12.28 62.85
C MET A 25 9.54 13.60 62.43
N ARG A 26 10.44 14.15 63.27
CA ARG A 26 11.20 15.36 62.92
C ARG A 26 12.11 15.14 61.72
N ARG A 27 12.87 14.03 61.70
CA ARG A 27 13.74 13.68 60.56
C ARG A 27 12.96 13.44 59.28
N LEU A 28 11.79 12.79 59.36
CA LEU A 28 10.90 12.58 58.21
C LEU A 28 10.35 13.90 57.68
N ARG A 29 9.92 14.82 58.55
CA ARG A 29 9.47 16.17 58.14
C ARG A 29 10.60 16.96 57.46
N GLU A 30 11.81 16.94 58.00
CA GLU A 30 12.95 17.63 57.39
C GLU A 30 13.29 17.06 56.00
N ARG A 31 13.25 15.73 55.84
CA ARG A 31 13.43 15.08 54.52
C ARG A 31 12.29 15.44 53.55
N GLN A 32 11.04 15.43 54.01
CA GLN A 32 9.89 15.79 53.19
C GLN A 32 9.98 17.25 52.73
N MET A 33 10.40 18.17 53.60
CA MET A 33 10.59 19.58 53.24
C MET A 33 11.68 19.76 52.17
N ARG A 34 12.80 19.04 52.29
CA ARG A 34 13.87 19.05 51.26
C ARG A 34 13.40 18.50 49.92
N LEU A 35 12.75 17.33 49.92
CA LEU A 35 12.21 16.73 48.70
C LEU A 35 11.18 17.63 48.04
N THR A 36 10.31 18.28 48.81
CA THR A 36 9.33 19.22 48.23
C THR A 36 9.99 20.48 47.66
N SER A 37 11.07 20.99 48.25
CA SER A 37 11.83 22.10 47.66
C SER A 37 12.56 21.68 46.38
N ASP A 38 13.13 20.48 46.35
CA ASP A 38 13.83 19.95 45.17
C ASP A 38 12.85 19.70 44.02
N ILE A 39 11.70 19.08 44.29
CA ILE A 39 10.62 18.89 43.32
C ILE A 39 10.13 20.25 42.78
N LYS A 40 9.98 21.27 43.63
CA LYS A 40 9.58 22.61 43.19
C LYS A 40 10.64 23.23 42.26
N ARG A 41 11.93 23.06 42.57
CA ARG A 41 13.05 23.55 41.75
C ARG A 41 13.15 22.82 40.41
N GLU A 42 12.93 21.52 40.37
CA GLU A 42 12.91 20.76 39.13
C GLU A 42 11.70 21.13 38.26
N ARG A 43 10.52 21.29 38.87
CA ARG A 43 9.33 21.76 38.15
C ARG A 43 9.52 23.15 37.56
N SER A 44 10.21 24.07 38.23
CA SER A 44 10.48 25.39 37.67
C SER A 44 11.48 25.34 36.51
N ARG A 45 12.51 24.49 36.60
CA ARG A 45 13.43 24.22 35.48
C ARG A 45 12.72 23.60 34.29
N PHE A 46 11.85 22.62 34.52
CA PHE A 46 11.06 21.99 33.47
C PHE A 46 10.20 23.01 32.73
N ARG A 47 9.43 23.83 33.44
CA ARG A 47 8.61 24.90 32.83
C ARG A 47 9.45 25.91 32.05
N ALA A 48 10.64 26.25 32.53
CA ALA A 48 11.54 27.15 31.81
C ALA A 48 12.07 26.53 30.51
N LEU A 49 12.39 25.23 30.52
CA LEU A 49 12.79 24.49 29.31
C LEU A 49 11.63 24.34 28.34
N GLU A 50 10.43 24.03 28.83
CA GLU A 50 9.21 23.96 28.03
C GLU A 50 8.89 25.30 27.36
N GLY A 51 9.00 26.41 28.09
CA GLY A 51 8.85 27.75 27.51
C GLY A 51 9.90 28.05 26.44
N LYS A 52 11.17 27.66 26.64
CA LYS A 52 12.21 27.81 25.61
C LYS A 52 11.91 26.96 24.38
N LEU A 53 11.43 25.74 24.56
CA LEU A 53 11.04 24.85 23.47
C LEU A 53 9.87 25.45 22.68
N GLN A 54 8.86 26.01 23.34
CA GLN A 54 7.75 26.71 22.69
C GLN A 54 8.22 27.92 21.87
N VAL A 55 9.18 28.69 22.38
CA VAL A 55 9.75 29.83 21.64
C VAL A 55 10.53 29.34 20.41
N GLU A 56 11.32 28.28 20.54
CA GLU A 56 12.06 27.71 19.40
C GLU A 56 11.13 27.07 18.36
N THR A 57 10.06 26.37 18.78
CA THR A 57 9.07 25.83 17.84
C THR A 57 8.31 26.95 17.13
N ALA A 58 7.91 28.01 17.83
CA ALA A 58 7.28 29.18 17.24
C ALA A 58 8.23 29.91 16.27
N ARG A 59 9.50 30.06 16.64
CA ARG A 59 10.54 30.65 15.80
C ARG A 59 10.76 29.82 14.53
N ARG A 60 10.85 28.50 14.67
CA ARG A 60 10.94 27.56 13.55
C ARG A 60 9.74 27.68 12.62
N GLY A 61 8.52 27.67 13.16
CA GLY A 61 7.29 27.86 12.38
C GLY A 61 7.27 29.21 11.64
N SER A 62 7.73 30.29 12.27
CA SER A 62 7.85 31.60 11.61
C SER A 62 8.86 31.60 10.46
N VAL A 63 10.01 30.94 10.63
CA VAL A 63 11.02 30.80 9.57
C VAL A 63 10.48 29.94 8.43
N GLU A 64 9.82 28.82 8.73
CA GLU A 64 9.18 27.95 7.74
C GLU A 64 8.10 28.70 6.94
N GLN A 65 7.27 29.51 7.61
CA GLN A 65 6.28 30.35 6.94
C GLN A 65 6.93 31.41 6.03
N LYS A 66 7.99 32.09 6.49
CA LYS A 66 8.74 33.07 5.68
C LYS A 66 9.42 32.42 4.47
N LEU A 67 9.95 31.20 4.64
CA LEU A 67 10.49 30.42 3.52
C LEU A 67 9.38 30.06 2.53
N GLY A 68 8.22 29.63 3.02
CA GLY A 68 7.06 29.33 2.18
C GLY A 68 6.57 30.54 1.37
N THR A 69 6.46 31.72 1.98
CA THR A 69 6.06 32.94 1.26
C THR A 69 7.11 33.38 0.25
N THR A 70 8.41 33.29 0.60
CA THR A 70 9.51 33.62 -0.32
C THR A 70 9.53 32.68 -1.51
N ARG A 71 9.23 31.38 -1.32
CA ARG A 71 9.09 30.41 -2.42
C ARG A 71 7.97 30.78 -3.37
N ARG A 72 6.75 30.98 -2.84
CA ARG A 72 5.58 31.36 -3.65
C ARG A 72 5.84 32.62 -4.46
N PHE A 73 6.41 33.64 -3.82
CA PHE A 73 6.76 34.88 -4.51
C PHE A 73 7.80 34.67 -5.62
N LYS A 74 8.81 33.82 -5.37
CA LYS A 74 9.83 33.50 -6.37
C LYS A 74 9.26 32.70 -7.54
N ASP A 75 8.43 31.70 -7.27
CA ASP A 75 7.79 30.86 -8.29
C ASP A 75 6.81 31.67 -9.14
N GLU A 76 6.08 32.61 -8.52
CA GLU A 76 5.22 33.58 -9.21
C GLU A 76 6.03 34.57 -10.06
N LEU A 77 7.17 35.06 -9.55
CA LEU A 77 8.08 35.88 -10.36
C LEU A 77 8.64 35.09 -11.54
N PHE A 78 9.00 33.82 -11.36
CA PHE A 78 9.49 32.99 -12.45
C PHE A 78 8.44 32.68 -13.50
N SER A 79 7.21 32.39 -13.09
CA SER A 79 6.13 32.14 -14.05
C SER A 79 5.85 33.39 -14.89
N ARG A 80 5.88 34.58 -14.28
CA ARG A 80 5.76 35.86 -14.99
C ARG A 80 6.95 36.14 -15.90
N LEU A 81 8.17 35.99 -15.39
CA LEU A 81 9.41 36.22 -16.16
C LEU A 81 9.52 35.27 -17.35
N ARG A 82 9.06 34.02 -17.23
CA ARG A 82 9.05 33.05 -18.33
C ARG A 82 8.10 33.45 -19.46
N VAL A 83 7.02 34.16 -19.17
CA VAL A 83 6.05 34.66 -20.16
C VAL A 83 6.55 35.96 -20.81
N GLU A 84 7.24 36.82 -20.07
CA GLU A 84 7.70 38.12 -20.55
C GLU A 84 9.09 38.11 -21.22
N LEU A 85 9.95 37.13 -20.91
CA LEU A 85 11.32 37.08 -21.46
C LEU A 85 11.40 36.40 -22.84
N PRO A 86 12.17 36.99 -23.78
CA PRO A 86 12.53 36.34 -25.04
C PRO A 86 13.26 35.01 -24.84
N GLU A 87 13.06 34.05 -25.75
CA GLU A 87 13.59 32.67 -25.65
C GLU A 87 15.12 32.61 -25.42
N GLY A 88 15.88 33.54 -25.99
CA GLY A 88 17.34 33.63 -25.80
C GLY A 88 17.80 33.94 -24.37
N MET A 89 16.98 34.63 -23.57
CA MET A 89 17.29 34.96 -22.17
C MET A 89 16.75 33.93 -21.17
N GLN A 90 15.93 32.98 -21.61
CA GLN A 90 15.45 31.89 -20.74
C GLN A 90 16.59 30.96 -20.30
N ALA A 91 17.63 30.79 -21.12
CA ALA A 91 18.83 30.03 -20.77
C ALA A 91 19.63 30.70 -19.64
N GLU A 92 19.74 32.03 -19.66
CA GLU A 92 20.41 32.80 -18.60
C GLU A 92 19.59 32.80 -17.30
N LEU A 93 18.25 32.87 -17.40
CA LEU A 93 17.36 32.73 -16.25
C LEU A 93 17.54 31.37 -15.56
N ARG A 94 17.60 30.28 -16.35
CA ARG A 94 17.90 28.92 -15.83
C ARG A 94 19.25 28.86 -15.14
N HIS A 95 20.28 29.44 -15.76
CA HIS A 95 21.62 29.49 -15.16
C HIS A 95 21.65 30.25 -13.82
N CYS A 96 20.90 31.34 -13.69
CA CYS A 96 20.74 32.07 -12.43
C CYS A 96 19.97 31.27 -11.36
N ILE A 97 18.96 30.48 -11.76
CA ILE A 97 18.23 29.58 -10.87
C ILE A 97 19.16 28.51 -10.30
N ASP A 98 19.96 27.88 -11.16
CA ASP A 98 20.86 26.79 -10.77
C ASP A 98 21.98 27.28 -9.82
N ARG A 99 22.40 28.55 -9.96
CA ARG A 99 23.37 29.19 -9.05
C ARG A 99 22.78 29.58 -7.69
N HIS A 100 21.47 29.80 -7.63
CA HIS A 100 20.75 30.22 -6.43
C HIS A 100 19.53 29.33 -6.16
N PRO A 101 19.75 28.03 -5.88
CA PRO A 101 18.67 27.10 -5.61
C PRO A 101 17.91 27.53 -4.35
N ILE A 102 16.61 27.24 -4.33
CA ILE A 102 15.81 27.44 -3.14
C ILE A 102 16.38 26.55 -2.05
N PRO A 103 16.62 27.04 -0.83
CA PRO A 103 16.89 26.15 0.29
C PRO A 103 15.64 25.30 0.53
N GLU A 104 15.66 24.06 0.08
CA GLU A 104 14.65 23.05 0.36
C GLU A 104 14.61 22.77 1.87
N PRO A 105 13.45 22.38 2.44
CA PRO A 105 13.41 21.90 3.81
C PRO A 105 14.32 20.67 3.92
N ALA A 106 15.04 20.54 5.04
CA ALA A 106 16.02 19.46 5.21
C ALA A 106 15.42 18.06 4.95
N GLY A 107 14.15 17.83 5.30
CA GLY A 107 13.45 16.57 5.03
C GLY A 107 13.23 16.26 3.55
N VAL A 108 12.87 17.26 2.73
CA VAL A 108 12.65 17.08 1.28
C VAL A 108 13.98 16.84 0.58
N ARG A 109 15.02 17.59 0.94
CA ARG A 109 16.37 17.39 0.38
C ARG A 109 16.90 15.99 0.68
N VAL A 110 16.69 15.50 1.91
CA VAL A 110 17.08 14.13 2.29
C VAL A 110 16.24 13.11 1.52
N ALA A 111 14.94 13.34 1.34
CA ALA A 111 14.08 12.46 0.55
C ALA A 111 14.50 12.38 -0.94
N HIS A 112 14.86 13.51 -1.55
CA HIS A 112 15.42 13.57 -2.90
C HIS A 112 16.79 12.89 -2.99
N GLN A 113 17.70 13.16 -2.06
CA GLN A 113 19.03 12.53 -2.01
C GLN A 113 18.98 11.01 -1.86
N LEU A 114 17.97 10.50 -1.16
CA LEU A 114 17.76 9.08 -0.94
C LEU A 114 16.90 8.41 -2.03
N GLY A 115 16.41 9.18 -3.01
CA GLY A 115 15.50 8.71 -4.04
C GLY A 115 14.20 8.13 -3.47
N LEU A 116 13.74 8.61 -2.30
CA LEU A 116 12.61 7.99 -1.60
C LEU A 116 11.32 8.06 -2.40
N ALA A 117 11.08 9.15 -3.14
CA ALA A 117 9.88 9.26 -3.98
C ALA A 117 9.86 8.19 -5.09
N GLU A 118 11.01 7.94 -5.73
CA GLU A 118 11.15 6.90 -6.74
C GLU A 118 10.98 5.52 -6.11
N LYS A 119 11.64 5.25 -4.98
CA LYS A 119 11.53 3.96 -4.27
C LYS A 119 10.12 3.68 -3.74
N ILE A 120 9.43 4.70 -3.25
CA ILE A 120 8.05 4.56 -2.81
C ILE A 120 7.14 4.30 -4.01
N ASN A 121 7.36 4.97 -5.14
CA ASN A 121 6.60 4.70 -6.36
C ASN A 121 6.93 3.34 -6.98
N GLU A 122 8.17 2.86 -6.89
CA GLU A 122 8.53 1.50 -7.27
C GLU A 122 7.81 0.48 -6.38
N ALA A 123 7.81 0.69 -5.06
CA ALA A 123 7.11 -0.19 -4.12
C ALA A 123 5.58 -0.18 -4.30
N LEU A 124 4.98 1.02 -4.47
CA LEU A 124 3.55 1.16 -4.74
C LEU A 124 3.16 0.69 -6.14
N GLY A 125 4.10 0.72 -7.09
CA GLY A 125 3.92 0.19 -8.43
C GLY A 125 3.70 -1.32 -8.43
N LEU A 126 4.29 -2.04 -7.47
CA LEU A 126 4.12 -3.49 -7.28
C LEU A 126 2.87 -3.85 -6.48
N LEU A 127 2.36 -2.91 -5.69
CA LEU A 127 1.19 -3.12 -4.86
C LEU A 127 -0.03 -3.40 -5.72
N SER A 128 -0.74 -4.46 -5.35
CA SER A 128 -1.94 -4.91 -6.04
C SER A 128 -3.15 -4.88 -5.11
N ILE A 129 -4.31 -4.51 -5.65
CA ILE A 129 -5.58 -4.50 -4.92
C ILE A 129 -6.45 -5.59 -5.50
N LEU A 130 -6.92 -6.48 -4.64
CA LEU A 130 -7.92 -7.48 -4.96
C LEU A 130 -9.29 -6.99 -4.49
N VAL A 131 -10.26 -7.00 -5.40
CA VAL A 131 -11.67 -6.72 -5.12
C VAL A 131 -12.47 -7.96 -5.50
N ILE A 132 -13.27 -8.49 -4.58
CA ILE A 132 -14.14 -9.65 -4.77
C ILE A 132 -15.57 -9.21 -4.54
N GLU A 133 -16.46 -9.59 -5.45
CA GLU A 133 -17.90 -9.43 -5.35
C GLU A 133 -18.53 -10.80 -5.13
N THR A 134 -19.37 -10.91 -4.10
CA THR A 134 -20.12 -12.14 -3.81
C THR A 134 -21.63 -11.88 -3.94
N PRO A 135 -22.40 -12.83 -4.51
CA PRO A 135 -23.86 -12.71 -4.63
C PRO A 135 -24.57 -12.78 -3.28
N ASN A 136 -25.76 -12.17 -3.19
CA ASN A 136 -26.50 -11.97 -1.94
C ASN A 136 -27.08 -13.24 -1.30
N ASP A 137 -27.42 -14.27 -2.10
CA ASP A 137 -28.30 -15.36 -1.65
C ASP A 137 -27.60 -16.74 -1.49
N SER A 138 -26.32 -16.89 -1.88
CA SER A 138 -25.67 -18.21 -1.94
C SER A 138 -24.18 -18.26 -1.52
N ALA A 139 -23.55 -17.13 -1.20
CA ALA A 139 -22.09 -17.06 -1.02
C ALA A 139 -21.62 -16.73 0.42
N ASP A 140 -22.47 -16.91 1.44
CA ASP A 140 -22.11 -16.70 2.84
C ASP A 140 -20.88 -17.53 3.26
N ASP A 141 -20.87 -18.82 2.90
CA ASP A 141 -19.78 -19.75 3.23
C ASP A 141 -18.45 -19.37 2.53
N VAL A 142 -18.55 -18.88 1.29
CA VAL A 142 -17.39 -18.41 0.52
C VAL A 142 -16.83 -17.13 1.14
N LEU A 143 -17.70 -16.19 1.52
CA LEU A 143 -17.30 -14.94 2.17
C LEU A 143 -16.66 -15.18 3.55
N GLU A 144 -17.22 -16.10 4.34
CA GLU A 144 -16.63 -16.51 5.62
C GLU A 144 -15.27 -17.21 5.42
N GLY A 145 -15.16 -18.09 4.43
CA GLY A 145 -13.91 -18.75 4.08
C GLY A 145 -12.81 -17.78 3.65
N ILE A 146 -13.14 -16.81 2.79
CA ILE A 146 -12.21 -15.74 2.39
C ILE A 146 -11.81 -14.90 3.60
N GLY A 147 -12.77 -14.48 4.43
CA GLY A 147 -12.50 -13.70 5.64
C GLY A 147 -11.60 -14.42 6.63
N ASN A 148 -11.81 -15.72 6.83
CA ASN A 148 -10.95 -16.55 7.67
C ASN A 148 -9.54 -16.69 7.10
N ALA A 149 -9.41 -16.91 5.79
CA ALA A 149 -8.11 -16.99 5.13
C ALA A 149 -7.31 -15.67 5.22
N LEU A 150 -7.98 -14.52 5.06
CA LEU A 150 -7.37 -13.20 5.21
C LEU A 150 -6.90 -12.95 6.64
N ASN A 151 -7.68 -13.36 7.64
CA ASN A 151 -7.29 -13.27 9.05
C ASN A 151 -6.08 -14.16 9.38
N VAL A 152 -6.03 -15.38 8.83
CA VAL A 152 -4.88 -16.30 9.00
C VAL A 152 -3.63 -15.74 8.33
N ALA A 153 -3.77 -15.07 7.19
CA ALA A 153 -2.68 -14.39 6.50
C ALA A 153 -2.28 -13.04 7.13
N GLU A 154 -2.93 -12.61 8.22
CA GLU A 154 -2.76 -11.31 8.88
C GLU A 154 -2.96 -10.10 7.93
N LEU A 155 -3.73 -10.28 6.86
CA LEU A 155 -4.00 -9.24 5.87
C LEU A 155 -5.13 -8.31 6.32
N ARG A 156 -4.96 -7.02 6.03
CA ARG A 156 -6.02 -6.04 6.22
C ARG A 156 -7.01 -6.13 5.06
N PHE A 157 -8.29 -6.17 5.40
CA PHE A 157 -9.36 -6.17 4.42
C PHE A 157 -10.53 -5.31 4.88
N SER A 158 -11.28 -4.81 3.91
CA SER A 158 -12.59 -4.17 4.12
C SER A 158 -13.64 -5.07 3.47
N GLY A 159 -14.49 -5.67 4.30
CA GLY A 159 -15.59 -6.52 3.86
C GLY A 159 -16.94 -5.79 3.94
N PRO A 160 -18.01 -6.42 3.45
CA PRO A 160 -19.35 -5.86 3.52
C PRO A 160 -19.83 -5.78 4.98
N THR A 161 -20.38 -4.62 5.34
CA THR A 161 -21.10 -4.42 6.60
C THR A 161 -22.57 -4.78 6.41
N THR A 162 -23.22 -5.28 7.46
CA THR A 162 -24.64 -5.73 7.49
C THR A 162 -25.69 -4.69 7.06
N GLU A 163 -25.28 -3.49 6.68
CA GLU A 163 -26.16 -2.36 6.31
C GLU A 163 -26.24 -2.12 4.79
N ASP A 164 -25.30 -2.63 3.99
CA ASP A 164 -25.27 -2.45 2.53
C ASP A 164 -25.77 -3.72 1.82
N GLU A 165 -27.07 -3.77 1.51
CA GLU A 165 -27.74 -4.91 0.83
C GLU A 165 -27.44 -4.98 -0.69
N GLU A 166 -26.83 -3.96 -1.29
CA GLU A 166 -26.73 -3.85 -2.76
C GLU A 166 -25.49 -4.49 -3.39
N ALA A 167 -24.38 -4.69 -2.66
CA ALA A 167 -23.25 -5.48 -3.15
C ALA A 167 -22.24 -5.83 -2.05
N ARG A 168 -21.97 -7.13 -1.88
CA ARG A 168 -21.00 -7.64 -0.92
C ARG A 168 -19.59 -7.61 -1.50
N PHE A 169 -18.99 -6.42 -1.51
CA PHE A 169 -17.60 -6.25 -1.93
C PHE A 169 -16.63 -6.50 -0.78
N LEU A 170 -15.67 -7.38 -1.01
CA LEU A 170 -14.49 -7.56 -0.19
C LEU A 170 -13.28 -6.98 -0.90
N THR A 171 -12.51 -6.15 -0.20
CA THR A 171 -11.32 -5.49 -0.76
C THR A 171 -10.11 -5.75 0.13
N THR A 172 -8.99 -6.12 -0.47
CA THR A 172 -7.72 -6.35 0.23
C THR A 172 -6.55 -5.95 -0.67
N ALA A 173 -5.38 -5.75 -0.08
CA ALA A 173 -4.17 -5.33 -0.79
C ALA A 173 -3.04 -6.33 -0.54
N PHE A 174 -2.25 -6.58 -1.58
CA PHE A 174 -1.09 -7.46 -1.59
C PHE A 174 0.14 -6.71 -2.09
N ASP A 175 1.32 -7.09 -1.61
CA ASP A 175 2.57 -6.45 -2.01
C ASP A 175 2.94 -6.76 -3.48
N ARG A 176 2.44 -7.88 -4.01
CA ARG A 176 2.64 -8.32 -5.40
C ARG A 176 1.38 -9.00 -5.97
N PRO A 177 1.13 -8.91 -7.29
CA PRO A 177 -0.01 -9.57 -7.90
C PRO A 177 0.05 -11.10 -7.80
N ASP A 178 1.26 -11.68 -7.80
CA ASP A 178 1.46 -13.13 -7.63
C ASP A 178 0.86 -13.65 -6.32
N GLU A 179 1.02 -12.89 -5.23
CA GLU A 179 0.49 -13.26 -3.91
C GLU A 179 -1.04 -13.25 -3.91
N ALA A 180 -1.65 -12.30 -4.61
CA ALA A 180 -3.10 -12.21 -4.77
C ALA A 180 -3.66 -13.38 -5.60
N ILE A 181 -2.99 -13.74 -6.70
CA ILE A 181 -3.38 -14.87 -7.55
C ILE A 181 -3.25 -16.19 -6.78
N ALA A 182 -2.12 -16.41 -6.11
CA ALA A 182 -1.90 -17.59 -5.28
C ALA A 182 -2.90 -17.68 -4.12
N PHE A 183 -3.23 -16.55 -3.49
CA PHE A 183 -4.27 -16.50 -2.46
C PHE A 183 -5.62 -16.95 -3.01
N ILE A 184 -6.04 -16.43 -4.17
CA ILE A 184 -7.30 -16.81 -4.80
C ILE A 184 -7.33 -18.30 -5.18
N ARG A 185 -6.27 -18.82 -5.79
CA ARG A 185 -6.16 -20.25 -6.10
C ARG A 185 -6.29 -21.11 -4.84
N ASN A 186 -5.61 -20.75 -3.76
CA ASN A 186 -5.63 -21.52 -2.51
C ASN A 186 -6.97 -21.43 -1.76
N VAL A 187 -7.65 -20.29 -1.81
CA VAL A 187 -8.89 -20.08 -1.06
C VAL A 187 -10.10 -20.49 -1.86
N LEU A 188 -10.24 -19.99 -3.10
CA LEU A 188 -11.38 -20.30 -3.96
C LEU A 188 -11.29 -21.72 -4.54
N GLY A 189 -10.09 -22.26 -4.74
CA GLY A 189 -9.91 -23.64 -5.22
C GLY A 189 -10.42 -24.72 -4.26
N VAL A 190 -10.68 -24.39 -2.99
CA VAL A 190 -11.26 -25.34 -2.01
C VAL A 190 -12.77 -25.49 -2.19
N PHE A 191 -13.44 -24.53 -2.84
CA PHE A 191 -14.88 -24.55 -3.03
C PHE A 191 -15.26 -25.25 -4.34
N ASP A 192 -16.38 -25.98 -4.31
CA ASP A 192 -16.98 -26.53 -5.53
C ASP A 192 -17.45 -25.39 -6.46
N GLU A 193 -17.36 -25.59 -7.77
CA GLU A 193 -17.79 -24.59 -8.79
C GLU A 193 -19.22 -24.09 -8.57
N ALA A 194 -20.11 -24.97 -8.10
CA ALA A 194 -21.50 -24.62 -7.77
C ALA A 194 -21.60 -23.50 -6.71
N ASN A 195 -20.67 -23.44 -5.75
CA ASN A 195 -20.65 -22.43 -4.69
C ASN A 195 -20.00 -21.12 -5.14
N LEU A 196 -19.23 -21.15 -6.24
CA LEU A 196 -18.58 -19.98 -6.84
C LEU A 196 -19.47 -19.29 -7.88
N THR A 197 -20.68 -19.80 -8.11
CA THR A 197 -21.63 -19.22 -9.07
C THR A 197 -21.97 -17.77 -8.69
N GLY A 198 -21.71 -16.84 -9.60
CA GLY A 198 -21.93 -15.40 -9.41
C GLY A 198 -20.85 -14.67 -8.60
N VAL A 199 -19.79 -15.36 -8.14
CA VAL A 199 -18.63 -14.72 -7.50
C VAL A 199 -17.72 -14.14 -8.59
N ARG A 200 -17.44 -12.85 -8.51
CA ARG A 200 -16.57 -12.13 -9.46
C ARG A 200 -15.41 -11.51 -8.71
N ALA A 201 -14.24 -11.44 -9.33
CA ALA A 201 -13.10 -10.74 -8.74
C ALA A 201 -12.35 -9.92 -9.77
N ILE A 202 -11.67 -8.86 -9.31
CA ILE A 202 -10.76 -8.07 -10.12
C ILE A 202 -9.48 -7.75 -9.34
N LEU A 203 -8.35 -7.92 -10.01
CA LEU A 203 -7.01 -7.59 -9.54
C LEU A 203 -6.48 -6.38 -10.29
N LEU A 204 -6.16 -5.33 -9.54
CA LEU A 204 -5.62 -4.07 -10.04
C LEU A 204 -4.17 -3.94 -9.56
N ALA A 205 -3.28 -3.34 -10.37
CA ALA A 205 -1.91 -3.05 -9.95
C ALA A 205 -1.35 -1.77 -10.58
N GLY A 206 -0.20 -1.31 -10.08
CA GLY A 206 0.49 -0.15 -10.66
C GLY A 206 -0.15 1.19 -10.25
N LEU A 207 -0.40 1.34 -8.96
CA LEU A 207 -0.88 2.60 -8.38
C LEU A 207 0.28 3.58 -8.26
N ASN A 208 0.30 4.59 -9.12
CA ASN A 208 1.31 5.64 -9.08
C ASN A 208 0.81 6.83 -8.27
N VAL A 209 1.46 7.08 -7.12
CA VAL A 209 1.16 8.25 -6.28
C VAL A 209 2.03 9.42 -6.74
N THR A 210 1.39 10.41 -7.34
CA THR A 210 2.08 11.66 -7.75
C THR A 210 2.23 12.64 -6.59
N GLU A 211 1.36 12.54 -5.58
CA GLU A 211 1.33 13.43 -4.42
C GLU A 211 1.19 12.64 -3.12
N PHE A 212 2.16 12.77 -2.21
CA PHE A 212 2.20 12.06 -0.93
C PHE A 212 1.33 12.73 0.17
N ASP A 213 0.16 13.26 -0.21
CA ASP A 213 -0.85 13.73 0.74
C ASP A 213 -1.88 12.62 0.97
N GLN A 214 -2.28 12.40 2.23
CA GLN A 214 -3.29 11.43 2.62
C GLN A 214 -4.60 11.65 1.84
N GLU A 215 -5.00 12.90 1.60
CA GLU A 215 -6.24 13.18 0.87
C GLU A 215 -6.13 12.79 -0.62
N SER A 216 -5.00 13.09 -1.26
CA SER A 216 -4.74 12.72 -2.66
C SER A 216 -4.64 11.20 -2.83
N VAL A 217 -3.99 10.51 -1.88
CA VAL A 217 -3.91 9.05 -1.86
C VAL A 217 -5.30 8.42 -1.69
N ASN A 218 -6.10 8.89 -0.73
CA ASN A 218 -7.46 8.38 -0.53
C ASN A 218 -8.34 8.58 -1.77
N LYS A 219 -8.25 9.73 -2.44
CA LYS A 219 -8.97 9.99 -3.70
C LYS A 219 -8.55 9.06 -4.82
N LEU A 220 -7.25 8.76 -4.92
CA LEU A 220 -6.73 7.82 -5.91
C LEU A 220 -7.31 6.42 -5.67
N PHE A 221 -7.23 5.90 -4.44
CA PHE A 221 -7.80 4.61 -4.08
C PHE A 221 -9.31 4.56 -4.32
N ALA A 222 -10.07 5.57 -3.90
CA ALA A 222 -11.52 5.63 -4.12
C ALA A 222 -11.88 5.61 -5.61
N ARG A 223 -11.13 6.34 -6.45
CA ARG A 223 -11.33 6.34 -7.90
C ARG A 223 -11.00 4.99 -8.53
N SER A 224 -9.89 4.37 -8.14
CA SER A 224 -9.50 3.04 -8.64
C SER A 224 -10.53 1.97 -8.25
N LEU A 225 -11.02 1.99 -7.01
CA LEU A 225 -12.08 1.08 -6.54
C LEU A 225 -13.41 1.32 -7.27
N HIS A 226 -13.80 2.58 -7.49
CA HIS A 226 -15.01 2.88 -8.24
C HIS A 226 -14.93 2.42 -9.70
N GLY A 227 -13.77 2.62 -10.35
CA GLY A 227 -13.53 2.09 -11.69
C GLY A 227 -13.57 0.57 -11.74
N ALA A 228 -12.98 -0.10 -10.75
CA ALA A 228 -12.99 -1.55 -10.65
C ALA A 228 -14.39 -2.13 -10.50
N ARG A 229 -15.26 -1.47 -9.71
CA ARG A 229 -16.68 -1.85 -9.59
C ARG A 229 -17.42 -1.72 -10.92
N ALA A 230 -17.21 -0.62 -11.64
CA ALA A 230 -17.83 -0.44 -12.97
C ALA A 230 -17.38 -1.50 -13.98
N VAL A 231 -16.14 -1.98 -13.89
CA VAL A 231 -15.62 -3.07 -14.73
C VAL A 231 -16.23 -4.42 -14.31
N LEU A 232 -16.35 -4.69 -13.00
CA LEU A 232 -16.99 -5.89 -12.46
C LEU A 232 -18.46 -6.03 -12.87
N ASP A 233 -19.21 -4.92 -12.96
CA ASP A 233 -20.60 -4.91 -13.44
C ASP A 233 -20.71 -5.45 -14.88
N SER A 234 -19.68 -5.18 -15.70
CA SER A 234 -19.59 -5.63 -17.10
C SER A 234 -18.84 -6.95 -17.31
N ALA A 235 -18.29 -7.52 -16.23
CA ALA A 235 -17.44 -8.70 -16.26
C ALA A 235 -18.25 -10.02 -16.40
N PRO A 236 -17.62 -11.09 -16.93
CA PRO A 236 -18.19 -12.43 -16.86
C PRO A 236 -18.42 -12.88 -15.41
N GLU A 237 -19.45 -13.69 -15.18
CA GLU A 237 -19.99 -13.96 -13.84
C GLU A 237 -19.16 -14.93 -12.99
N GLU A 238 -18.08 -15.51 -13.54
CA GLU A 238 -17.39 -16.68 -12.98
C GLU A 238 -15.87 -16.64 -13.17
N GLY A 239 -15.23 -15.56 -12.71
CA GLY A 239 -13.77 -15.51 -12.74
C GLY A 239 -13.11 -14.28 -12.13
N LEU A 240 -11.78 -14.35 -12.10
CA LEU A 240 -10.90 -13.24 -11.75
C LEU A 240 -10.51 -12.50 -13.02
N LEU A 241 -10.86 -11.22 -13.07
CA LEU A 241 -10.27 -10.29 -14.03
C LEU A 241 -8.94 -9.75 -13.50
N VAL A 242 -7.94 -9.70 -14.35
CA VAL A 242 -6.61 -9.15 -14.05
C VAL A 242 -6.34 -8.00 -15.00
N GLU A 243 -6.14 -6.81 -14.44
CA GLU A 243 -5.75 -5.62 -15.21
C GLU A 243 -4.39 -5.86 -15.88
N GLY A 244 -4.20 -5.36 -17.11
CA GLY A 244 -2.98 -5.58 -17.89
C GLY A 244 -1.69 -5.26 -17.15
N LYS A 245 -1.68 -4.22 -16.30
CA LYS A 245 -0.51 -3.93 -15.45
C LYS A 245 -0.24 -5.01 -14.40
N ALA A 246 -1.30 -5.56 -13.80
CA ALA A 246 -1.18 -6.67 -12.86
C ALA A 246 -0.72 -7.94 -13.59
N TYR A 247 -1.20 -8.17 -14.81
CA TYR A 247 -0.76 -9.28 -15.67
C TYR A 247 0.72 -9.16 -16.05
N ASP A 248 1.17 -7.97 -16.46
CA ASP A 248 2.56 -7.73 -16.84
C ASP A 248 3.52 -7.97 -15.68
N GLN A 249 3.08 -7.68 -14.45
CA GLN A 249 3.85 -7.87 -13.21
C GLN A 249 3.75 -9.29 -12.63
N ALA A 250 2.72 -10.06 -12.99
CA ALA A 250 2.56 -11.43 -12.55
C ALA A 250 3.51 -12.38 -13.29
N THR A 251 4.11 -13.27 -12.52
CA THR A 251 4.98 -14.37 -12.97
C THR A 251 4.21 -15.67 -13.19
N ASP A 252 3.21 -15.95 -12.35
CA ASP A 252 2.23 -17.03 -12.58
C ASP A 252 1.09 -16.51 -13.45
N ARG A 253 1.01 -17.05 -14.68
CA ARG A 253 0.01 -16.66 -15.68
C ARG A 253 -0.86 -17.83 -16.13
N ASP A 254 -0.79 -18.95 -15.42
CA ASP A 254 -1.42 -20.18 -15.88
C ASP A 254 -2.95 -20.05 -15.87
N GLY A 255 -3.59 -20.34 -17.00
CA GLY A 255 -5.05 -20.19 -17.15
C GLY A 255 -5.55 -18.75 -17.36
N LEU A 256 -4.66 -17.75 -17.46
CA LEU A 256 -5.10 -16.39 -17.83
C LEU A 256 -5.33 -16.30 -19.33
N GLN A 257 -6.59 -16.08 -19.72
CA GLN A 257 -6.99 -15.88 -21.11
C GLN A 257 -7.34 -14.41 -21.35
N LEU A 258 -6.99 -13.87 -22.51
CA LEU A 258 -7.30 -12.49 -22.82
C LEU A 258 -8.81 -12.30 -23.01
N HIS A 259 -9.42 -11.43 -22.19
CA HIS A 259 -10.86 -11.15 -22.23
C HIS A 259 -11.20 -9.94 -23.08
N SER A 260 -10.45 -8.84 -22.93
CA SER A 260 -10.68 -7.60 -23.68
C SER A 260 -9.37 -6.97 -24.14
N HIS A 261 -9.20 -6.85 -25.46
CA HIS A 261 -8.06 -6.15 -26.06
C HIS A 261 -8.10 -4.64 -25.81
N GLY A 262 -9.30 -4.03 -25.71
CA GLY A 262 -9.44 -2.59 -25.55
C GLY A 262 -9.11 -2.09 -24.14
N GLU A 263 -9.46 -2.87 -23.13
CA GLU A 263 -9.24 -2.56 -21.72
C GLU A 263 -8.02 -3.28 -21.14
N ASN A 264 -7.37 -4.12 -21.95
CA ASN A 264 -6.24 -4.98 -21.57
C ASN A 264 -6.56 -5.81 -20.31
N LEU A 265 -7.69 -6.51 -20.35
CA LEU A 265 -8.17 -7.35 -19.24
C LEU A 265 -7.94 -8.83 -19.56
N TRP A 266 -7.36 -9.53 -18.60
CA TRP A 266 -7.14 -10.97 -18.62
C TRP A 266 -8.12 -11.64 -17.67
N HIS A 267 -8.55 -12.85 -17.97
CA HIS A 267 -9.58 -13.56 -17.22
C HIS A 267 -9.08 -14.95 -16.84
N LEU A 268 -9.14 -15.26 -15.55
CA LEU A 268 -8.93 -16.59 -14.99
C LEU A 268 -10.28 -17.14 -14.57
N GLN A 269 -10.73 -18.20 -15.24
CA GLN A 269 -11.99 -18.87 -14.91
C GLN A 269 -11.84 -19.69 -13.62
N TRP A 270 -12.90 -19.77 -12.82
CA TRP A 270 -12.90 -20.57 -11.59
C TRP A 270 -12.63 -22.06 -11.81
N SER A 271 -13.06 -22.60 -12.95
CA SER A 271 -12.78 -23.97 -13.37
C SER A 271 -11.29 -24.26 -13.58
N GLU A 272 -10.47 -23.23 -13.82
CA GLU A 272 -9.03 -23.36 -14.03
C GLU A 272 -8.21 -23.19 -12.74
N LEU A 273 -8.85 -22.92 -11.59
CA LEU A 273 -8.16 -22.76 -10.30
C LEU A 273 -7.46 -24.03 -9.81
N ASN A 274 -8.04 -25.21 -10.10
CA ASN A 274 -7.61 -26.52 -9.61
C ASN A 274 -6.91 -27.39 -10.68
N ARG A 275 -6.53 -26.81 -11.83
CA ARG A 275 -5.86 -27.58 -12.86
C ARG A 275 -4.51 -28.06 -12.30
N PRO A 276 -4.23 -29.38 -12.26
CA PRO A 276 -2.89 -29.85 -11.90
C PRO A 276 -1.91 -29.21 -12.88
N GLU A 277 -0.77 -28.70 -12.38
CA GLU A 277 0.33 -28.19 -13.20
C GLU A 277 0.65 -29.25 -14.27
N GLU A 278 0.11 -29.07 -15.48
CA GLU A 278 0.63 -29.78 -16.64
C GLU A 278 2.00 -29.16 -16.86
N ALA A 279 3.03 -29.87 -16.37
CA ALA A 279 4.41 -29.58 -16.64
C ALA A 279 4.55 -29.15 -18.10
N THR A 280 4.91 -27.89 -18.31
CA THR A 280 5.20 -27.32 -19.61
C THR A 280 6.34 -28.13 -20.23
N THR A 281 5.99 -29.16 -21.00
CA THR A 281 6.87 -29.71 -22.02
C THR A 281 6.89 -28.75 -23.20
N GLU A 282 7.60 -27.63 -23.04
CA GLU A 282 8.29 -27.02 -24.17
C GLU A 282 9.47 -27.95 -24.52
N ALA A 283 9.18 -28.95 -25.35
CA ALA A 283 10.18 -29.57 -26.19
C ALA A 283 9.80 -29.28 -27.64
N ALA A 284 10.50 -28.28 -28.17
CA ALA A 284 10.57 -27.87 -29.57
C ALA A 284 10.19 -28.99 -30.57
N ALA A 285 9.14 -28.73 -31.34
CA ALA A 285 8.96 -29.31 -32.66
C ALA A 285 8.59 -28.17 -33.63
N SER A 286 9.59 -27.34 -33.95
CA SER A 286 9.61 -26.68 -35.25
C SER A 286 10.04 -27.71 -36.29
N ASP A 287 9.42 -27.60 -37.45
CA ASP A 287 9.79 -28.16 -38.75
C ASP A 287 9.42 -29.61 -39.01
N THR A 288 8.20 -29.77 -39.52
CA THR A 288 8.01 -30.40 -40.83
C THR A 288 6.83 -29.76 -41.56
N VAL A 289 7.15 -28.83 -42.45
CA VAL A 289 6.36 -28.59 -43.67
C VAL A 289 6.56 -29.83 -44.56
N THR A 290 5.50 -30.53 -44.93
CA THR A 290 5.22 -30.94 -46.33
C THR A 290 3.90 -31.70 -46.44
N ASP A 291 3.08 -31.16 -47.32
CA ASP A 291 2.16 -31.77 -48.27
C ASP A 291 0.87 -32.47 -47.83
N ALA A 292 -0.20 -31.85 -48.36
CA ALA A 292 -1.57 -32.29 -48.43
C ALA A 292 -1.72 -33.51 -49.35
N GLU A 293 -2.32 -34.58 -48.83
CA GLU A 293 -2.96 -35.62 -49.63
C GLU A 293 -4.48 -35.42 -49.55
N ALA A 294 -5.04 -34.78 -50.58
CA ALA A 294 -6.45 -34.93 -50.95
C ALA A 294 -6.48 -35.63 -52.31
N GLY A 295 -7.16 -36.77 -52.38
CA GLY A 295 -7.14 -37.69 -53.52
C GLY A 295 -7.95 -37.23 -54.74
N PRO A 296 -8.56 -38.18 -55.48
CA PRO A 296 -8.04 -38.68 -56.74
C PRO A 296 -8.86 -38.26 -57.96
N GLY A 297 -8.22 -38.31 -59.15
CA GLY A 297 -8.90 -38.56 -60.43
C GLY A 297 -9.04 -37.38 -61.38
N ALA A 298 -8.35 -37.46 -62.52
CA ALA A 298 -8.91 -37.37 -63.89
C ALA A 298 -7.86 -36.86 -64.90
N ASP A 299 -7.33 -37.78 -65.72
CA ASP A 299 -6.98 -37.50 -67.12
C ASP A 299 -8.30 -37.22 -67.90
N PRO A 300 -8.32 -36.46 -69.02
CA PRO A 300 -7.42 -36.68 -70.16
C PRO A 300 -7.03 -35.44 -71.02
N ASP A 301 -6.17 -35.70 -72.02
CA ASP A 301 -5.98 -35.03 -73.31
C ASP A 301 -5.59 -33.52 -73.33
N ASP A 302 -4.37 -33.21 -73.78
CA ASP A 302 -4.17 -32.77 -75.17
C ASP A 302 -2.71 -32.38 -75.53
N ALA A 303 -2.28 -32.94 -76.66
CA ALA A 303 -1.42 -32.38 -77.71
C ALA A 303 0.00 -31.85 -77.38
N GLU A 304 0.98 -32.71 -77.66
CA GLU A 304 2.39 -32.39 -77.86
C GLU A 304 2.67 -31.94 -79.32
N SER A 305 3.50 -30.89 -79.47
CA SER A 305 4.26 -30.44 -80.66
C SER A 305 3.52 -29.64 -81.77
N PRO A 306 4.20 -28.67 -82.45
CA PRO A 306 5.66 -28.59 -82.64
C PRO A 306 6.33 -27.21 -82.41
N GLU A 307 7.61 -27.26 -82.01
CA GLU A 307 8.56 -26.17 -82.21
C GLU A 307 8.86 -26.00 -83.72
N VAL A 308 8.68 -24.78 -84.21
CA VAL A 308 9.18 -24.33 -85.52
C VAL A 308 10.38 -23.45 -85.27
N GLU A 309 11.53 -23.96 -85.71
CA GLU A 309 12.80 -23.27 -85.83
C GLU A 309 12.74 -22.26 -86.99
N SER A 310 12.99 -20.97 -86.74
CA SER A 310 13.54 -20.09 -87.78
C SER A 310 14.12 -18.78 -87.24
N LYS A 311 15.43 -18.63 -87.52
CA LYS A 311 16.29 -17.43 -87.62
C LYS A 311 16.94 -16.86 -86.38
#